data_AF-W6QB85-F1
#
_entry.id   AF-W6QB85-F1
#
_cell.length_a   1.000
_cell.length_b   1.000
_cell.length_c   1.000
_cell.angle_alpha   90.00
_cell.angle_beta   90.00
_cell.angle_gamma   90.00
#
_symmetry.space_group_name_H-M   'P 1'
#
loop_
_entity.id
_entity.type
_entity.pdbx_description
1 polymer ?
#
loop_
_entity_poly.entity_id
_entity_poly.type
_entity_poly.pdbx_seq_one_letter_code
_entity_poly.pdbx_strand_id
1 'polypeptide(L)'
;MCRADTAIFPYHWNDATRLPNPTWVQKHECVNWASLEEWLESRRIDIFAPNMRVHPKYGPAYPGGKRISEPVGPKVYPLDE
;
A
#
# COMPACT_ATOMS: atom_id res chain seq x y z
N MET A 1 -22.27 -2.00 -10.37
CA MET A 1 -20.90 -1.46 -10.50
C MET A 1 -20.01 -2.63 -10.93
N CYS A 2 -19.36 -2.59 -12.09
CA CYS A 2 -18.73 -3.78 -12.71
C CYS A 2 -17.19 -3.74 -12.76
N ARG A 3 -16.56 -2.91 -11.93
CA ARG A 3 -15.11 -2.64 -12.01
C ARG A 3 -14.45 -2.81 -10.65
N ALA A 4 -14.48 -4.02 -10.09
CA ALA A 4 -13.68 -4.32 -8.90
C ALA A 4 -12.38 -4.98 -9.36
N ASP A 5 -11.26 -4.46 -8.88
CA ASP A 5 -9.95 -5.03 -9.21
C ASP A 5 -9.62 -6.11 -8.19
N THR A 6 -9.96 -7.35 -8.52
CA THR A 6 -9.60 -8.53 -7.73
C THR A 6 -8.20 -9.07 -8.07
N ALA A 7 -7.58 -8.53 -9.13
CA ALA A 7 -6.24 -8.90 -9.55
C ALA A 7 -5.19 -8.40 -8.55
N ILE A 8 -4.16 -9.22 -8.32
CA ILE A 8 -3.06 -8.89 -7.42
C ILE A 8 -2.15 -7.86 -8.09
N PHE A 9 -2.02 -6.66 -7.53
CA PHE A 9 -1.05 -5.67 -8.00
C PHE A 9 0.34 -5.98 -7.44
N PRO A 10 1.36 -6.21 -8.29
CA PRO A 10 2.74 -6.16 -7.84
C PRO A 10 3.07 -4.73 -7.43
N TYR A 11 3.75 -4.57 -6.31
CA TYR A 11 4.19 -3.29 -5.80
C TYR A 11 5.72 -3.22 -5.85
N HIS A 12 6.26 -2.07 -6.26
CA HIS A 12 7.69 -1.84 -6.32
C HIS A 12 8.05 -0.50 -5.68
N TRP A 13 9.25 -0.43 -5.11
CA TRP A 13 9.80 0.81 -4.59
C TRP A 13 10.40 1.65 -5.71
N ASN A 14 10.31 2.97 -5.59
CA ASN A 14 11.05 3.90 -6.43
C ASN A 14 11.63 5.03 -5.57
N ASP A 15 12.59 5.76 -6.12
CA ASP A 15 13.31 6.79 -5.36
C ASP A 15 12.53 8.10 -5.22
N ALA A 16 11.35 8.22 -5.84
CA ALA A 16 10.55 9.45 -5.80
C ALA A 16 9.74 9.54 -4.50
N THR A 17 9.20 8.41 -4.03
CA THR A 17 8.28 8.37 -2.88
C THR A 17 8.59 7.22 -1.93
N ARG A 18 8.23 7.41 -0.67
CA ARG A 18 8.33 6.39 0.38
C ARG A 18 7.19 5.37 0.34
N LEU A 19 6.26 5.50 -0.60
CA LEU A 19 5.17 4.57 -0.83
C LEU A 19 5.49 3.67 -2.01
N PRO A 20 5.14 2.39 -1.96
CA PRO A 20 5.38 1.51 -3.08
C PRO A 20 4.38 1.86 -4.19
N ASN A 21 4.84 1.76 -5.43
CA ASN A 21 4.03 2.04 -6.60
C ASN A 21 3.49 0.72 -7.16
N PRO A 22 2.19 0.64 -7.48
CA PRO A 22 1.64 -0.53 -8.13
C PRO A 22 2.09 -0.59 -9.60
N THR A 23 2.28 -1.81 -10.09
CA THR A 23 2.44 -2.07 -11.52
C THR A 23 1.05 -2.21 -12.16
N TRP A 24 0.66 -1.24 -12.98
CA TRP A 24 -0.68 -1.13 -13.58
C TRP A 24 -0.88 -2.01 -14.83
N VAL A 25 -0.83 -3.33 -14.69
CA VAL A 25 -0.93 -4.28 -15.83
C VAL A 25 -1.99 -5.35 -15.60
N GLN A 26 -3.20 -4.95 -15.21
CA GLN A 26 -4.25 -5.92 -14.86
C GLN A 26 -5.45 -5.92 -15.82
N LYS A 27 -6.06 -7.10 -15.91
CA LYS A 27 -7.34 -7.30 -16.58
C LYS A 27 -8.46 -7.13 -15.57
N HIS A 28 -9.41 -6.27 -15.89
CA HIS A 28 -10.57 -5.99 -15.06
C HIS A 28 -11.67 -7.00 -15.35
N GLU A 29 -12.29 -7.56 -14.31
CA GLU A 29 -13.44 -8.47 -14.42
C GLU A 29 -14.61 -7.96 -13.58
N CYS A 30 -15.83 -8.32 -14.01
CA CYS A 30 -17.03 -8.00 -13.26
C CYS A 30 -17.17 -8.97 -12.09
N VAL A 31 -17.43 -8.46 -10.88
CA VAL A 31 -17.66 -9.30 -9.70
C VAL A 31 -18.83 -8.78 -8.86
N ASN A 32 -19.37 -9.64 -7.99
CA ASN A 32 -20.32 -9.25 -6.96
C ASN A 32 -19.59 -8.53 -5.83
N TRP A 33 -19.87 -7.23 -5.66
CA TRP A 33 -19.23 -6.40 -4.65
C TRP A 33 -19.51 -6.84 -3.22
N ALA A 34 -20.74 -7.24 -2.90
CA ALA A 34 -21.11 -7.63 -1.54
C ALA A 34 -20.30 -8.86 -1.09
N SER A 35 -20.19 -9.86 -1.98
CA SER A 35 -19.39 -11.06 -1.70
C SER A 35 -17.89 -10.76 -1.61
N LEU A 36 -17.38 -9.82 -2.42
CA LEU A 36 -15.99 -9.39 -2.35
C LEU A 36 -15.68 -8.65 -1.04
N GLU A 37 -16.53 -7.70 -0.66
CA GLU A 37 -16.37 -6.92 0.57
C GLU A 37 -16.41 -7.81 1.82
N GLU A 38 -17.37 -8.73 1.91
CA GLU A 38 -17.44 -9.70 3.01
C GLU A 38 -16.17 -10.56 3.10
N TRP A 39 -15.67 -11.02 1.94
CA TRP A 39 -14.41 -11.77 1.88
C TRP A 39 -13.19 -10.94 2.30
N LEU A 40 -13.13 -9.66 1.90
CA LEU A 40 -12.05 -8.74 2.24
C LEU A 40 -12.05 -8.33 3.71
N GLU A 41 -13.20 -8.08 4.32
CA GLU A 41 -13.31 -7.65 5.72
C GLU A 41 -12.69 -8.66 6.69
N SER A 42 -12.89 -9.94 6.43
CA SER A 42 -12.26 -11.03 7.21
C SER A 42 -10.74 -11.16 7.01
N ARG A 43 -10.15 -10.43 6.06
CA ARG A 43 -8.73 -10.51 5.66
C ARG A 43 -8.04 -9.15 5.64
N ARG A 44 -8.69 -8.10 6.13
CA ARG A 44 -8.12 -6.76 6.13
C ARG A 44 -6.86 -6.71 6.99
N ILE A 45 -5.86 -5.99 6.50
CA ILE A 45 -4.61 -5.73 7.22
C ILE A 45 -4.53 -4.22 7.42
N ASP A 46 -4.15 -3.78 8.62
CA ASP A 46 -3.87 -2.36 8.87
C ASP A 46 -2.55 -1.99 8.19
N ILE A 47 -2.67 -1.28 7.08
CA ILE A 47 -1.53 -0.83 6.29
C ILE A 47 -0.75 0.31 6.99
N PHE A 48 -1.35 0.97 7.97
CA PHE A 48 -0.73 2.03 8.77
C PHE A 48 -0.06 1.49 10.03
N ALA A 49 -0.16 0.18 10.27
CA ALA A 49 0.55 -0.46 11.37
C ALA A 49 2.06 -0.19 11.26
N PRO A 50 2.74 0.02 12.41
CA PRO A 50 4.17 0.27 12.46
C PRO A 50 4.95 -0.77 11.65
N ASN A 51 5.92 -0.31 10.87
CA ASN A 51 6.81 -1.15 10.06
C ASN A 51 6.14 -2.10 9.04
N MET A 52 4.83 -1.98 8.76
CA MET A 52 4.14 -2.82 7.77
C MET A 52 4.70 -2.63 6.35
N ARG A 53 5.19 -1.42 6.03
CA ARG A 53 5.79 -1.08 4.74
C ARG A 53 7.04 -0.26 4.98
N VAL A 54 8.20 -0.84 4.68
CA VAL A 54 9.50 -0.21 4.89
C VAL A 54 10.21 -0.08 3.54
N HIS A 55 10.45 1.17 3.13
CA HIS A 55 11.23 1.46 1.95
C HIS A 55 12.72 1.19 2.23
N PRO A 56 13.47 0.46 1.40
CA PRO A 56 14.87 0.11 1.67
C PRO A 56 15.79 1.31 1.92
N LYS A 57 15.62 2.38 1.14
CA LYS A 57 16.40 3.63 1.26
C LYS A 57 15.92 4.58 2.36
N TYR A 58 14.61 4.69 2.54
CA TYR A 58 14.02 5.79 3.30
C TYR A 58 13.57 5.32 4.70
N GLY A 59 13.14 4.07 4.87
CA GLY A 59 12.61 3.53 6.12
C GLY A 59 11.08 3.40 6.08
N PRO A 60 10.39 3.37 7.24
CA PRO A 60 8.94 3.14 7.32
C PRO A 60 8.14 4.15 6.51
N ALA A 61 7.12 3.69 5.78
CA ALA A 61 6.23 4.53 4.98
C ALA A 61 5.36 5.46 5.84
N TYR A 62 5.05 5.04 7.07
CA TYR A 62 4.25 5.81 8.04
C TYR A 62 4.95 5.81 9.41
N PRO A 63 6.07 6.52 9.59
CA PRO A 63 6.75 6.59 10.89
C PRO A 63 5.80 7.12 11.96
N GLY A 64 5.71 6.42 13.10
CA GLY A 64 4.74 6.71 14.16
C GLY A 64 3.29 6.69 13.69
N GLY A 65 2.97 5.89 12.65
CA GLY A 65 1.64 5.77 12.08
C GLY A 65 1.16 6.99 11.26
N LYS A 66 2.03 7.96 10.97
CA LYS A 66 1.66 9.22 10.30
C LYS A 66 2.22 9.30 8.88
N ARG A 67 1.41 9.86 7.97
CA ARG A 67 1.87 10.16 6.61
C ARG A 67 2.78 11.39 6.63
N ILE A 68 3.94 11.28 5.99
CA ILE A 68 4.86 12.41 5.78
C ILE A 68 4.41 13.19 4.54
N SER A 69 4.43 14.53 4.62
CA SER A 69 3.95 15.44 3.57
C SER A 69 4.97 15.74 2.47
N GLU A 70 6.22 15.28 2.61
CA GLU A 70 7.31 15.58 1.69
C GLU A 70 7.16 14.80 0.37
N PRO A 71 6.97 15.47 -0.78
CA PRO A 71 6.64 14.84 -2.06
C PRO A 71 7.85 14.18 -2.75
N VAL A 72 9.07 14.47 -2.28
CA VAL A 72 10.34 13.91 -2.73
C VAL A 72 11.06 13.38 -1.49
N GLY A 73 11.56 12.15 -1.56
CA GLY A 73 11.98 11.30 -0.42
C GLY A 73 12.60 12.03 0.79
N PRO A 74 12.06 11.87 2.02
CA PRO A 74 12.60 12.44 3.26
C PRO A 74 13.99 11.91 3.66
N LYS A 75 14.58 12.51 4.69
CA LYS A 75 15.66 11.91 5.50
C LYS A 75 15.30 10.49 5.94
N VAL A 76 16.29 9.60 6.02
CA VAL A 76 16.09 8.22 6.51
C VAL A 76 15.54 8.25 7.93
N TYR A 77 14.44 7.53 8.18
CA TYR A 77 13.88 7.37 9.52
C TYR A 77 14.16 5.95 10.02
N PRO A 78 14.49 5.77 11.31
CA PRO A 78 14.60 4.44 11.90
C PRO A 78 13.25 3.71 11.86
N LEU A 79 13.28 2.40 12.09
CA LEU A 79 12.06 1.63 12.31
C LEU A 79 11.34 2.12 13.57
N ASP A 80 10.02 2.01 13.56
CA ASP A 80 9.21 2.26 14.75
C ASP A 80 9.51 1.17 15.80
N GLU A 81 9.55 1.54 17.09
CA GLU A 81 9.73 0.63 18.23
C GLU A 81 8.54 -0.32 18.45
#